data_AF-B7KIY6-F1
#
_entry.id   AF-B7KIY6-F1
#
_cell.length_a   1.000
_cell.length_b   1.000
_cell.length_c   1.000
_cell.angle_alpha   90.00
_cell.angle_beta   90.00
_cell.angle_gamma   90.00
#
_symmetry.space_group_name_H-M   'P 1'
#
loop_
_entity.id
_entity.type
_entity.pdbx_description
1 polymer ?
#
loop_
_entity_poly.entity_id
_entity_poly.type
_entity_poly.pdbx_seq_one_letter_code
_entity_poly.pdbx_strand_id
1 'polypeptide(L)'
;MIYTASYFEPHRHHGQLFSISRSVPQGFRVDGRLEFFVPNANLLQDWKQKRINEEEYINRYREQIKTNFKAIKAWLSDLNPKKHITLLCWERSGVDETLKRWEETGQWKEEQPFCHRNLAIKVIQKFRPDCYGGRDILHVTMPVCQNCLSEVIPGSIIEGFDDAHYCPFMSNLDKRSLRTQICLKLG
;
A
#
# COMPACT_ATOMS: atom_id res chain seq x y z
N MET A 1 3.37 -6.08 9.86
CA MET A 1 3.28 -6.10 8.38
C MET A 1 3.52 -4.71 7.84
N ILE A 2 4.28 -4.60 6.77
CA ILE A 2 4.64 -3.35 6.10
C ILE A 2 3.98 -3.34 4.72
N TYR A 3 3.19 -2.31 4.51
CA TYR A 3 2.51 -2.01 3.27
C TYR A 3 3.15 -0.78 2.65
N THR A 4 2.89 -0.56 1.37
CA THR A 4 3.24 0.71 0.70
C THR A 4 2.00 1.27 0.03
N ALA A 5 1.82 2.59 0.06
CA ALA A 5 0.70 3.25 -0.61
C ALA A 5 1.04 4.70 -0.99
N SER A 6 0.18 5.31 -1.80
CA SER A 6 0.22 6.75 -2.02
C SER A 6 -0.36 7.52 -0.84
N TYR A 7 0.10 8.76 -0.60
CA TYR A 7 -0.61 9.70 0.27
C TYR A 7 -2.06 9.90 -0.14
N PHE A 8 -2.35 9.80 -1.44
CA PHE A 8 -3.66 10.14 -2.01
C PHE A 8 -4.63 8.95 -2.08
N GLU A 9 -4.28 7.82 -1.46
CA GLU A 9 -5.07 6.58 -1.48
C GLU A 9 -5.34 6.07 -0.06
N PRO A 10 -6.14 6.80 0.75
CA PRO A 10 -6.37 6.46 2.16
C PRO A 10 -7.01 5.09 2.36
N HIS A 11 -7.76 4.61 1.38
CA HIS A 11 -8.33 3.26 1.36
C HIS A 11 -7.26 2.15 1.25
N ARG A 12 -5.97 2.49 1.17
CA ARG A 12 -4.83 1.55 1.15
C ARG A 12 -3.89 1.77 2.33
N HIS A 13 -4.30 2.56 3.31
CA HIS A 13 -3.50 2.87 4.49
C HIS A 13 -3.80 1.86 5.59
N HIS A 14 -2.74 1.24 6.12
CA HIS A 14 -2.78 0.20 7.15
C HIS A 14 -1.90 0.61 8.33
N GLY A 15 -2.50 0.66 9.52
CA GLY A 15 -1.79 0.95 10.76
C GLY A 15 -1.05 2.29 10.75
N GLN A 16 0.18 2.31 11.24
CA GLN A 16 0.97 3.54 11.37
C GLN A 16 1.48 4.03 10.01
N LEU A 17 1.45 5.34 9.79
CA LEU A 17 1.78 5.99 8.53
C LEU A 17 3.19 6.60 8.60
N PHE A 18 4.10 6.06 7.81
CA PHE A 18 5.48 6.54 7.73
C PHE A 18 5.79 7.13 6.36
N SER A 19 6.28 8.36 6.34
CA SER A 19 6.76 9.00 5.11
C SER A 19 8.11 8.42 4.68
N ILE A 20 8.20 8.03 3.41
CA ILE A 20 9.48 7.78 2.71
C ILE A 20 9.72 8.80 1.59
N SER A 21 9.04 9.95 1.66
CA SER A 21 9.12 11.02 0.67
C SER A 21 9.85 12.25 1.18
N ARG A 22 10.39 13.03 0.24
CA ARG A 22 11.11 14.26 0.57
C ARG A 22 10.19 15.34 1.13
N SER A 23 8.94 15.40 0.72
CA SER A 23 7.90 16.25 1.27
C SER A 23 6.68 15.42 1.66
N VAL A 24 5.92 15.91 2.64
CA VAL A 24 4.57 15.41 2.99
C VAL A 24 3.56 16.41 2.42
N PRO A 25 2.44 15.96 1.82
CA PRO A 25 1.40 16.87 1.31
C PRO A 25 0.87 17.79 2.41
N GLN A 26 0.49 19.01 2.04
CA GLN A 26 -0.05 19.99 2.98
C GLN A 26 -1.30 19.44 3.66
N GLY A 27 -1.38 19.57 4.98
CA GLY A 27 -2.50 19.08 5.78
C GLY A 27 -2.50 17.57 6.04
N PHE A 28 -1.58 16.80 5.45
CA PHE A 28 -1.45 15.36 5.70
C PHE A 28 -0.61 15.10 6.96
N ARG A 29 -1.08 14.22 7.84
CA ARG A 29 -0.36 13.83 9.07
C ARG A 29 0.24 12.43 8.91
N VAL A 30 1.49 12.27 9.36
CA VAL A 30 2.21 10.99 9.42
C VAL A 30 2.70 10.75 10.84
N ASP A 31 2.81 9.48 11.23
CA ASP A 31 3.35 9.07 12.54
C ASP A 31 4.87 9.23 12.61
N GLY A 32 5.55 9.21 11.46
CA GLY A 32 6.98 9.42 11.39
C GLY A 32 7.51 9.53 9.97
N ARG A 33 8.82 9.77 9.85
CA ARG A 33 9.53 9.83 8.57
C ARG A 33 10.79 8.96 8.63
N LEU A 34 10.95 8.11 7.63
CA LEU A 34 12.10 7.22 7.52
C LEU A 34 13.14 7.86 6.59
N GLU A 35 13.92 8.79 7.15
CA GLU A 35 14.88 9.61 6.39
C GLU A 35 15.86 8.75 5.54
N PHE A 36 16.22 7.56 6.01
CA PHE A 36 17.11 6.66 5.28
C PHE A 36 16.53 6.10 3.97
N PHE A 37 15.21 6.10 3.81
CA PHE A 37 14.50 5.75 2.57
C PHE A 37 14.10 6.97 1.74
N VAL A 38 14.29 8.20 2.23
CA VAL A 38 13.96 9.41 1.47
C VAL A 38 15.03 9.66 0.41
N PRO A 39 14.69 9.80 -0.88
CA PRO A 39 15.69 10.10 -1.90
C PRO A 39 16.42 11.42 -1.66
N ASN A 40 17.72 11.41 -1.96
CA ASN A 40 18.53 12.61 -1.95
C ASN A 40 17.95 13.71 -2.87
N ALA A 41 18.15 14.98 -2.49
CA ALA A 41 17.60 16.13 -3.19
C ALA A 41 18.04 16.15 -4.66
N ASN A 42 19.34 15.98 -4.87
CA ASN A 42 19.98 16.03 -6.19
C ASN A 42 19.45 14.89 -7.08
N LEU A 43 19.26 13.69 -6.51
CA LEU A 43 18.68 12.56 -7.23
C LEU A 43 17.26 12.87 -7.73
N LEU A 44 16.41 13.42 -6.87
CA LEU A 44 15.05 13.82 -7.26
C LEU A 44 15.03 14.97 -8.25
N GLN A 45 15.93 15.93 -8.10
CA GLN A 45 16.04 17.06 -9.01
C GLN A 45 16.42 16.59 -10.42
N ASP A 46 17.46 15.76 -10.53
CA ASP A 46 17.90 15.20 -11.80
C ASP A 46 16.81 14.33 -12.45
N TRP A 47 16.07 13.55 -11.66
CA TRP A 47 14.92 12.77 -12.12
C TRP A 47 13.80 13.66 -12.69
N LYS A 48 13.37 14.67 -11.91
CA LYS A 48 12.30 15.61 -12.31
C LYS A 48 12.68 16.42 -13.55
N GLN A 49 13.97 16.74 -13.70
CA GLN A 49 14.50 17.47 -14.85
C GLN A 49 14.86 16.55 -16.03
N LYS A 50 14.54 15.25 -15.95
CA LYS A 50 14.81 14.23 -16.97
C LYS A 50 16.28 14.16 -17.40
N ARG A 51 17.20 14.48 -16.49
CA ARG A 51 18.66 14.39 -16.71
C ARG A 51 19.22 12.99 -16.54
N ILE A 52 18.47 12.13 -15.86
CA ILE A 52 18.79 10.72 -15.63
C ILE A 52 17.59 9.87 -16.02
N ASN A 53 17.85 8.64 -16.44
CA ASN A 53 16.83 7.64 -16.72
C ASN A 53 16.54 6.80 -15.46
N GLU A 54 15.61 5.84 -15.59
CA GLU A 54 15.20 4.99 -14.47
C GLU A 54 16.35 4.14 -13.92
N GLU A 55 17.17 3.57 -14.81
CA GLU A 55 18.31 2.75 -14.43
C GLU A 55 19.32 3.53 -13.59
N GLU A 56 19.67 4.73 -14.02
CA GLU A 56 20.57 5.63 -13.30
C GLU A 56 19.96 6.07 -11.96
N TYR A 57 18.65 6.32 -11.91
CA TYR A 57 17.96 6.59 -10.65
C TYR A 57 18.11 5.42 -9.67
N ILE A 58 17.83 4.20 -10.13
CA ILE A 58 17.92 2.98 -9.32
C ILE A 58 19.34 2.80 -8.78
N ASN A 59 20.36 2.98 -9.62
CA ASN A 59 21.76 2.82 -9.24
C ASN A 59 22.17 3.85 -8.18
N ARG A 60 21.88 5.14 -8.39
CA ARG A 60 22.18 6.19 -7.40
C ARG A 60 21.43 5.98 -6.09
N TYR A 61 20.16 5.58 -6.16
CA TYR A 61 19.39 5.27 -4.96
C TYR A 61 19.96 4.06 -4.22
N ARG A 62 20.46 3.05 -4.94
CA ARG A 62 21.09 1.87 -4.33
C ARG A 62 22.34 2.24 -3.54
N GLU A 63 23.18 3.14 -4.06
CA GLU A 63 24.35 3.63 -3.31
C GLU A 63 23.95 4.41 -2.05
N GLN A 64 22.87 5.20 -2.13
CA GLN A 64 22.30 5.86 -0.96
C GLN A 64 21.84 4.83 0.09
N ILE A 65 21.15 3.77 -0.33
CA ILE A 65 20.70 2.70 0.57
C ILE A 65 21.86 1.97 1.22
N LYS A 66 22.94 1.71 0.48
CA LYS A 66 24.17 1.11 1.06
C LYS A 66 24.76 2.00 2.16
N THR A 67 24.84 3.30 1.92
CA THR A 67 25.35 4.28 2.89
C THR A 67 24.49 4.30 4.16
N ASN A 68 23.17 4.24 3.99
CA ASN A 68 22.22 4.27 5.10
C ASN A 68 21.97 2.89 5.73
N PHE A 69 22.64 1.84 5.26
CA PHE A 69 22.24 0.46 5.57
C PHE A 69 22.32 0.12 7.06
N LYS A 70 23.23 0.75 7.81
CA LYS A 70 23.31 0.59 9.27
C LYS A 70 22.02 1.03 9.97
N ALA A 71 21.48 2.19 9.60
CA ALA A 71 20.22 2.71 10.16
C ALA A 71 19.03 1.85 9.71
N ILE A 72 19.01 1.45 8.44
CA ILE A 72 17.99 0.54 7.89
C ILE A 72 17.98 -0.77 8.67
N LYS A 73 19.14 -1.39 8.91
CA LYS A 73 19.25 -2.65 9.62
C LYS A 73 18.75 -2.53 11.07
N ALA A 74 19.08 -1.44 11.76
CA ALA A 74 18.60 -1.18 13.11
C ALA A 74 17.07 -1.01 13.16
N TRP A 75 16.51 -0.26 12.21
CA TRP A 75 15.05 -0.13 12.09
C TRP A 75 14.40 -1.48 11.76
N LEU A 76 14.96 -2.24 10.81
CA LEU A 76 14.45 -3.55 10.44
C LEU A 76 14.49 -4.55 11.60
N SER A 77 15.47 -4.48 12.50
CA SER A 77 15.54 -5.38 13.67
C SER A 77 14.47 -5.09 14.72
N ASP A 78 13.95 -3.87 14.77
CA ASP A 78 12.93 -3.45 15.74
C ASP A 78 11.49 -3.74 15.25
N LEU A 79 11.32 -4.16 13.99
CA LEU A 79 10.00 -4.40 13.42
C LEU A 79 9.30 -5.62 14.05
N ASN A 80 8.06 -5.38 14.48
CA ASN A 80 7.13 -6.41 14.90
C ASN A 80 6.18 -6.81 13.74
N PRO A 81 6.17 -8.08 13.30
CA PRO A 81 5.30 -8.55 12.22
C PRO A 81 3.80 -8.35 12.48
N LYS A 82 3.37 -8.28 13.74
CA LYS A 82 1.96 -8.07 14.10
C LYS A 82 1.51 -6.60 14.04
N LYS A 83 2.44 -5.64 13.99
CA LYS A 83 2.11 -4.21 13.86
C LYS A 83 2.04 -3.82 12.40
N HIS A 84 0.96 -3.16 12.00
CA HIS A 84 0.78 -2.68 10.63
C HIS A 84 1.43 -1.30 10.46
N ILE A 85 2.22 -1.16 9.39
CA ILE A 85 2.89 0.08 9.00
C ILE A 85 2.67 0.30 7.50
N THR A 86 2.36 1.52 7.08
CA THR A 86 2.30 1.91 5.67
C THR A 86 3.40 2.91 5.34
N LEU A 87 4.22 2.58 4.35
CA LEU A 87 5.21 3.48 3.78
C LEU A 87 4.57 4.33 2.68
N LEU A 88 4.57 5.64 2.86
CA LEU A 88 3.86 6.58 2.02
C LEU A 88 4.78 7.33 1.05
N CYS A 89 4.31 7.44 -0.19
CA CYS A 89 4.94 8.27 -1.22
C CYS A 89 3.91 9.06 -2.05
N TRP A 90 4.40 9.96 -2.93
CA TRP A 90 3.53 10.82 -3.74
C TRP A 90 2.88 10.09 -4.90
N GLU A 91 3.56 9.10 -5.47
CA GLU A 91 3.09 8.38 -6.63
C GLU A 91 1.82 7.58 -6.28
N ARG A 92 0.80 7.56 -7.14
CA ARG A 92 -0.40 6.74 -6.95
C ARG A 92 -0.12 5.27 -7.26
N SER A 93 -0.93 4.34 -6.77
CA SER A 93 -0.96 2.99 -7.35
C SER A 93 -1.39 3.10 -8.81
N GLY A 94 -0.78 2.31 -9.70
CA GLY A 94 -0.85 2.51 -11.14
C GLY A 94 -2.28 2.65 -11.66
N VAL A 95 -2.71 3.89 -11.89
CA VAL A 95 -3.73 4.36 -12.84
C VAL A 95 -3.50 5.87 -13.01
N ASP A 96 -2.34 6.28 -13.51
CA ASP A 96 -2.36 7.50 -14.32
C ASP A 96 -2.59 6.99 -15.74
N GLU A 97 -3.64 7.46 -16.39
CA GLU A 97 -4.23 6.91 -17.63
C GLU A 97 -3.31 7.01 -18.87
N THR A 98 -1.99 7.19 -18.69
CA THR A 98 -1.09 7.77 -19.68
C THR A 98 -0.01 6.85 -20.25
N LEU A 99 0.10 5.58 -19.86
CA LEU A 99 1.06 4.65 -20.50
C LEU A 99 0.44 3.31 -20.89
N LYS A 100 -0.75 3.35 -21.47
CA LYS A 100 -1.12 2.34 -22.46
C LYS A 100 -0.39 2.69 -23.76
N ARG A 101 0.86 2.26 -23.90
CA ARG A 101 1.58 2.40 -25.18
C ARG A 101 1.08 1.29 -26.11
N TRP A 102 0.43 1.67 -27.20
CA TRP A 102 0.18 0.76 -28.30
C TRP A 102 1.52 0.52 -28.99
N GLU A 103 2.07 -0.69 -28.87
CA GLU A 103 3.27 -1.04 -29.61
C GLU A 103 2.92 -1.24 -31.09
N GLU A 104 3.88 -0.99 -31.99
CA GLU A 104 3.73 -1.28 -33.44
C GLU A 104 3.40 -2.76 -33.72
N THR A 105 3.60 -3.63 -32.72
CA THR A 105 3.24 -5.06 -32.71
C THR A 105 1.75 -5.32 -32.47
N GLY A 106 0.94 -4.29 -32.19
CA GLY A 106 -0.48 -4.42 -31.86
C GLY A 106 -0.76 -4.92 -30.44
N GLN A 107 0.25 -4.96 -29.57
CA GLN A 107 0.11 -5.40 -28.17
C GLN A 107 0.05 -4.22 -27.21
N TRP A 108 -0.81 -4.34 -26.20
CA TRP A 108 -0.82 -3.44 -25.05
C TRP A 108 0.27 -3.89 -24.08
N LYS A 109 1.26 -3.03 -23.84
CA LYS A 109 2.22 -3.25 -22.76
C LYS A 109 1.78 -2.49 -21.52
N GLU A 110 1.46 -3.22 -20.46
CA GLU A 110 1.25 -2.63 -19.14
C GLU A 110 2.61 -2.23 -18.54
N GLU A 111 3.06 -1.01 -18.81
CA GLU A 111 4.19 -0.45 -18.09
C GLU A 111 3.68 0.23 -16.82
N GLN A 112 3.96 -0.39 -15.67
CA GLN A 112 3.69 0.28 -14.40
C GLN A 112 4.61 1.51 -14.28
N PRO A 113 4.07 2.69 -13.94
CA PRO A 113 4.88 3.88 -13.79
C PRO A 113 5.93 3.67 -12.70
N PHE A 114 7.15 4.16 -12.96
CA PHE A 114 8.23 4.12 -11.99
C PHE A 114 7.77 4.76 -10.66
N CYS A 115 7.99 4.04 -9.56
CA CYS A 115 7.63 4.52 -8.24
C CYS A 115 8.72 4.22 -7.21
N HIS A 116 9.10 5.25 -6.47
CA HIS A 116 10.11 5.19 -5.41
C HIS A 116 9.81 4.14 -4.33
N ARG A 117 8.55 3.98 -3.90
CA ARG A 117 8.18 3.00 -2.87
C ARG A 117 8.51 1.56 -3.27
N ASN A 118 8.50 1.25 -4.57
CA ASN A 118 8.87 -0.06 -5.10
C ASN A 118 10.35 -0.38 -4.89
N LEU A 119 11.21 0.62 -4.74
CA LEU A 119 12.63 0.40 -4.42
C LEU A 119 12.83 0.19 -2.92
N ALA A 120 12.14 0.97 -2.07
CA ALA A 120 12.20 0.81 -0.63
C ALA A 120 11.69 -0.57 -0.18
N ILE A 121 10.57 -1.04 -0.75
CA ILE A 121 9.97 -2.32 -0.37
C ILE A 121 10.83 -3.54 -0.73
N LYS A 122 11.67 -3.45 -1.78
CA LYS A 122 12.64 -4.51 -2.13
C LYS A 122 13.62 -4.78 -0.99
N VAL A 123 13.97 -3.76 -0.20
CA VAL A 123 14.82 -3.93 0.99
C VAL A 123 14.11 -4.77 2.04
N ILE A 124 12.83 -4.47 2.30
CA ILE A 124 12.01 -5.22 3.27
C ILE A 124 11.82 -6.67 2.80
N GLN A 125 11.44 -6.87 1.54
CA GLN A 125 11.29 -8.21 0.96
C GLN A 125 12.56 -9.05 1.09
N LYS A 126 13.73 -8.43 0.92
CA LYS A 126 15.02 -9.12 1.02
C LYS A 126 15.41 -9.48 2.46
N PHE A 127 15.20 -8.57 3.42
CA PHE A 127 15.78 -8.71 4.77
C PHE A 127 14.78 -9.07 5.86
N ARG A 128 13.49 -8.77 5.67
CA ARG A 128 12.37 -9.08 6.58
C ARG A 128 11.12 -9.48 5.77
N PRO A 129 11.18 -10.57 4.97
CA PRO A 129 10.03 -11.03 4.20
C PRO A 129 8.82 -11.37 5.10
N ASP A 130 9.08 -11.78 6.34
CA ASP A 130 8.06 -12.01 7.38
C ASP A 130 7.25 -10.76 7.74
N CYS A 131 7.82 -9.58 7.51
CA CYS A 131 7.14 -8.31 7.72
C CYS A 131 6.47 -7.77 6.46
N TYR A 132 6.61 -8.38 5.29
CA TYR A 132 6.09 -7.82 4.05
C TYR A 132 4.57 -8.04 3.93
N GLY A 133 3.80 -6.94 3.93
CA GLY A 133 2.33 -6.94 3.88
C GLY A 133 1.74 -6.74 2.48
N GLY A 134 2.54 -6.29 1.51
CA GLY A 134 2.08 -6.07 0.14
C GLY A 134 2.27 -4.64 -0.34
N ARG A 135 1.94 -4.41 -1.62
CA ARG A 135 1.99 -3.09 -2.26
C ARG A 135 0.58 -2.69 -2.66
N ASP A 136 0.20 -1.47 -2.31
CA ASP A 136 -1.05 -0.84 -2.70
C ASP A 136 -2.29 -1.73 -2.39
N ILE A 137 -2.23 -2.45 -1.28
CA ILE A 137 -3.29 -3.37 -0.82
C ILE A 137 -4.47 -2.56 -0.28
N LEU A 138 -5.68 -2.90 -0.70
CA LEU A 138 -6.90 -2.31 -0.16
C LEU A 138 -7.03 -2.63 1.34
N HIS A 139 -7.29 -1.62 2.14
CA HIS A 139 -7.70 -1.78 3.53
C HIS A 139 -9.18 -2.18 3.55
N VAL A 140 -9.42 -3.48 3.64
CA VAL A 140 -10.76 -4.03 3.81
C VAL A 140 -11.05 -4.07 5.30
N THR A 141 -12.00 -3.23 5.74
CA THR A 141 -12.52 -3.36 7.11
C THR A 141 -13.51 -4.52 7.09
N MET A 142 -13.15 -5.61 7.77
CA MET A 142 -14.03 -6.74 7.91
C MET A 142 -15.25 -6.30 8.74
N PRO A 143 -16.48 -6.55 8.28
CA PRO A 143 -17.64 -6.28 9.11
C PRO A 143 -17.53 -7.12 10.40
N VAL A 144 -17.94 -6.55 11.52
CA VAL A 144 -17.98 -7.27 12.80
C VAL A 144 -19.41 -7.64 13.13
N CYS A 145 -19.61 -8.78 13.78
CA CYS A 145 -20.92 -9.21 14.22
C CYS A 145 -21.40 -8.27 15.32
N GLN A 146 -22.59 -7.66 15.16
CA GLN A 146 -23.12 -6.73 16.16
C GLN A 146 -23.40 -7.38 17.53
N ASN A 147 -23.55 -8.71 17.58
CA ASN A 147 -23.89 -9.41 18.81
C ASN A 147 -22.66 -9.93 19.58
N CYS A 148 -21.67 -10.51 18.89
CA CYS A 148 -20.49 -11.09 19.55
C CYS A 148 -19.18 -10.35 19.22
N LEU A 149 -19.24 -9.27 18.43
CA LEU A 149 -18.13 -8.43 18.00
C LEU A 149 -17.00 -9.15 17.26
N SER A 150 -17.20 -10.43 16.94
CA SER A 150 -16.25 -11.21 16.16
C SER A 150 -16.26 -10.77 14.69
N GLU A 151 -15.10 -10.83 14.05
CA GLU A 151 -14.97 -10.56 12.61
C GLU A 151 -15.85 -11.52 11.82
N VAL A 152 -16.59 -10.96 10.88
CA VAL A 152 -17.47 -11.71 10.00
C VAL A 152 -16.70 -12.11 8.76
N ILE A 153 -16.77 -13.39 8.43
CA ILE A 153 -16.20 -13.90 7.19
C ILE A 153 -17.12 -13.43 6.04
N PRO A 154 -16.61 -12.69 5.04
CA PRO A 154 -17.39 -12.28 3.89
C PRO A 154 -17.74 -13.56 3.13
N GLY A 155 -19.02 -13.72 2.79
CA GLY A 155 -19.40 -14.77 1.85
C GLY A 155 -18.63 -14.58 0.56
N SER A 156 -18.08 -15.66 0.01
CA SER A 156 -17.49 -15.66 -1.33
C SER A 156 -18.54 -15.15 -2.31
N ILE A 157 -18.29 -14.03 -2.99
CA ILE A 157 -19.15 -13.58 -4.09
C ILE A 157 -18.90 -14.55 -5.25
N ILE A 158 -19.69 -15.62 -5.29
CA ILE A 158 -19.83 -16.45 -6.48
C ILE A 158 -21.06 -15.90 -7.19
N GLU A 159 -20.85 -15.38 -8.39
CA GLU A 159 -21.81 -14.77 -9.31
C GLU A 159 -23.29 -14.94 -8.94
N GLY A 160 -23.92 -13.86 -8.48
CA GLY A 160 -25.38 -13.73 -8.45
C GLY A 160 -26.09 -14.13 -7.15
N PHE A 161 -25.37 -14.51 -6.09
CA PHE A 161 -25.96 -14.70 -4.76
C PHE A 161 -25.44 -13.66 -3.76
N ASP A 162 -26.34 -12.78 -3.28
CA ASP A 162 -26.13 -11.88 -2.14
C ASP A 162 -26.04 -12.70 -0.85
N ASP A 163 -24.91 -13.39 -0.63
CA ASP A 163 -24.77 -14.28 0.50
C ASP A 163 -24.22 -13.56 1.75
N ALA A 164 -25.01 -13.72 2.80
CA ALA A 164 -24.85 -13.13 4.12
C ALA A 164 -23.45 -13.35 4.72
N HIS A 165 -22.84 -12.24 5.11
CA HIS A 165 -21.81 -12.12 6.15
C HIS A 165 -21.99 -13.19 7.26
N TYR A 166 -21.07 -14.16 7.33
CA TYR A 166 -21.14 -15.29 8.28
C TYR A 166 -20.33 -15.05 9.56
N CYS A 167 -21.01 -15.08 10.71
CA CYS A 167 -20.37 -15.01 12.02
C CYS A 167 -20.01 -16.41 12.55
N PRO A 168 -18.72 -16.74 12.76
CA PRO A 168 -18.31 -18.11 13.12
C PRO A 168 -18.70 -18.56 14.53
N PHE A 169 -18.99 -17.61 15.43
CA PHE A 169 -19.38 -17.91 16.82
C PHE A 169 -20.89 -17.91 17.05
N MET A 170 -21.67 -17.41 16.08
CA MET A 170 -23.12 -17.32 16.17
C MET A 170 -23.70 -18.25 15.12
N SER A 171 -23.73 -19.54 15.44
CA SER A 171 -24.12 -20.61 14.52
C SER A 171 -25.57 -20.53 14.00
N ASN A 172 -26.37 -19.55 14.43
CA ASN A 172 -27.81 -19.46 14.16
C ASN A 172 -28.35 -18.02 14.01
N LEU A 173 -27.74 -17.17 13.18
CA LEU A 173 -28.44 -15.95 12.74
C LEU A 173 -29.28 -16.25 11.49
N ASP A 174 -30.58 -16.35 11.74
CA ASP A 174 -31.67 -16.54 10.79
C ASP A 174 -31.49 -15.69 9.53
N LYS A 175 -31.54 -16.33 8.36
CA LYS A 175 -31.30 -15.75 7.01
C LYS A 175 -32.23 -14.57 6.67
N ARG A 176 -33.18 -14.22 7.55
CA ARG A 176 -34.16 -13.15 7.37
C ARG A 176 -33.73 -11.79 7.94
N SER A 177 -32.77 -11.71 8.86
CA SER A 177 -32.46 -10.44 9.55
C SER A 177 -31.48 -9.50 8.81
N LEU A 178 -30.79 -9.98 7.77
CA LEU A 178 -29.84 -9.15 6.99
C LEU A 178 -30.47 -8.46 5.77
N ARG A 179 -31.75 -8.74 5.44
CA ARG A 179 -32.44 -8.12 4.29
C ARG A 179 -32.84 -6.66 4.49
N THR A 180 -32.73 -6.10 5.71
CA THR A 180 -33.42 -4.83 6.03
C THR A 180 -32.53 -3.62 6.28
N GLN A 181 -31.20 -3.68 6.08
CA GLN A 181 -30.35 -2.48 6.33
C GLN A 181 -29.39 -2.07 5.19
N ILE A 182 -29.53 -2.60 3.98
CA ILE A 182 -28.72 -2.15 2.82
C ILE A 182 -29.54 -1.26 1.84
N CYS A 183 -30.85 -1.09 2.00
CA CYS A 183 -31.68 -0.31 1.06
C CYS A 183 -31.93 1.17 1.40
N LEU A 184 -31.25 1.80 2.37
CA LEU A 184 -31.45 3.24 2.63
C LEU A 184 -30.13 3.98 2.86
N LYS A 185 -29.50 4.38 1.74
CA LYS A 185 -28.79 5.66 1.57
C LYS A 185 -28.42 5.84 0.09
N LEU A 186 -29.44 5.99 -0.74
CA LEU A 186 -29.36 6.79 -1.96
C LEU A 186 -30.23 8.01 -1.71
N GLY A 187 -29.57 9.10 -1.32
CA GLY A 187 -30.10 10.47 -1.33
C GLY A 187 -29.12 11.31 -2.10
#